data_AF-A0AAD7L8T8-F1
#
_entry.id   AF-A0AAD7L8T8-F1
#
_cell.length_a   1.000
_cell.length_b   1.000
_cell.length_c   1.000
_cell.angle_alpha   90.00
_cell.angle_beta   90.00
_cell.angle_gamma   90.00
#
_symmetry.space_group_name_H-M   'P 1'
#
loop_
_entity.id
_entity.type
_entity.pdbx_description
1 polymer ?
#
loop_
_entity_poly.entity_id
_entity_poly.type
_entity_poly.pdbx_seq_one_letter_code
_entity_poly.pdbx_strand_id
1 'polypeptide(L)'
;MEEYPEELRTPPVTLTSVVGCPELHSQISTQLHSERPPINTLALPDLSKIFLFSKKKESESDPTSPSSSIGGIFKKDWLLKHRTKIPAVLAALFHSEHVFGDPVQWLQKCSSCKEHQIGYCSRPLEFLCEDRMIALHKRAEVDSKYVVVFNPNDTSELKQSLSRLGCAFAELAITYYRDEGHRIKTRINKKITSSIELNIRYCFKVTVYAEFRRDWVEALRFYEDAYHTLREIVGVSTRLPAKFCCSETAMCTFLSLVLYQGDG
;
A
#
# COMPACT_ATOMS: atom_id res chain seq x y z
N MET A 1 27.64 0.07 3.21
CA MET A 1 26.22 0.35 2.88
C MET A 1 25.52 -0.87 2.28
N GLU A 2 26.20 -1.73 1.52
CA GLU A 2 25.65 -2.99 0.98
C GLU A 2 25.20 -4.02 2.03
N GLU A 3 25.68 -3.88 3.26
CA GLU A 3 25.29 -4.75 4.40
C GLU A 3 23.81 -4.60 4.80
N TYR A 4 23.16 -3.50 4.42
CA TYR A 4 21.74 -3.30 4.70
C TYR A 4 20.84 -3.96 3.65
N PRO A 5 19.67 -4.48 4.07
CA PRO A 5 18.63 -4.89 3.13
C PRO A 5 18.24 -3.75 2.19
N GLU A 6 17.84 -4.09 0.96
CA GLU A 6 17.51 -3.14 -0.09
C GLU A 6 16.34 -2.23 0.31
N GLU A 7 15.39 -2.78 1.07
CA GLU A 7 14.22 -2.06 1.56
C GLU A 7 14.55 -0.93 2.54
N LEU A 8 15.77 -0.89 3.09
CA LEU A 8 16.26 0.22 3.92
C LEU A 8 17.12 1.21 3.13
N ARG A 9 17.54 0.84 1.92
CA ARG A 9 18.43 1.64 1.08
C ARG A 9 17.70 2.47 0.03
N THR A 10 16.47 2.11 -0.31
CA THR A 10 15.70 2.79 -1.35
C THR A 10 14.37 3.30 -0.81
N PRO A 11 13.83 4.40 -1.34
CA PRO A 11 12.44 4.78 -1.11
C PRO A 11 11.46 3.63 -1.38
N PRO A 12 10.39 3.48 -0.58
CA PRO A 12 9.39 2.46 -0.84
C PRO A 12 8.65 2.74 -2.15
N VAL A 13 8.40 1.67 -2.90
CA VAL A 13 7.63 1.69 -4.13
C VAL A 13 6.27 1.06 -3.86
N THR A 14 5.21 1.73 -4.30
CA THR A 14 3.83 1.25 -4.14
C THR A 14 3.65 -0.11 -4.80
N LEU A 15 2.97 -1.00 -4.10
CA LEU A 15 2.55 -2.30 -4.62
C LEU A 15 1.05 -2.29 -4.86
N THR A 16 0.62 -2.77 -6.01
CA THR A 16 -0.80 -2.97 -6.36
C THR A 16 -1.00 -4.40 -6.81
N SER A 17 -2.25 -4.84 -6.92
CA SER A 17 -2.58 -6.15 -7.47
C SER A 17 -3.63 -6.05 -8.55
N VAL A 18 -3.47 -6.84 -9.61
CA VAL A 18 -4.46 -7.02 -10.67
C VAL A 18 -4.92 -8.46 -10.64
N VAL A 19 -6.23 -8.69 -10.72
CA VAL A 19 -6.82 -10.02 -10.57
C VAL A 19 -7.85 -10.28 -11.67
N GLY A 20 -7.78 -11.45 -12.30
CA GLY A 20 -8.61 -11.80 -13.45
C GLY A 20 -8.08 -11.24 -14.78
N CYS A 21 -8.59 -11.71 -15.92
CA CYS A 21 -8.13 -11.34 -17.27
C CYS A 21 -6.60 -11.31 -17.43
N PRO A 22 -5.90 -12.46 -17.29
CA PRO A 22 -4.43 -12.54 -17.33
C PRO A 22 -3.82 -12.00 -18.63
N GLU A 23 -4.60 -11.95 -19.70
CA GLU A 23 -4.20 -11.42 -21.01
C GLU A 23 -3.83 -9.93 -20.94
N LEU A 24 -4.42 -9.18 -19.99
CA LEU A 24 -4.16 -7.75 -19.80
C LEU A 24 -3.04 -7.48 -18.79
N HIS A 25 -2.58 -8.48 -18.03
CA HIS A 25 -1.64 -8.26 -16.92
C HIS A 25 -0.31 -7.68 -17.38
N SER A 26 0.23 -8.14 -18.51
CA SER A 26 1.50 -7.65 -19.04
C SER A 26 1.40 -6.16 -19.43
N GLN A 27 0.31 -5.78 -20.09
CA GLN A 27 0.08 -4.41 -20.55
C GLN A 27 -0.11 -3.46 -19.35
N ILE A 28 -0.97 -3.85 -18.39
CA ILE A 28 -1.22 -3.08 -17.18
C ILE A 28 0.05 -2.95 -16.34
N SER A 29 0.77 -4.04 -16.12
CA SER A 29 2.02 -4.02 -15.34
C SER A 29 3.08 -3.14 -15.98
N THR A 30 3.20 -3.19 -17.32
CA THR A 30 4.14 -2.34 -18.05
C THR A 30 3.77 -0.86 -17.93
N GLN A 31 2.48 -0.52 -18.08
CA GLN A 31 2.01 0.86 -17.90
C GLN A 31 2.30 1.35 -16.48
N LEU A 32 1.92 0.59 -15.46
CA LEU A 32 2.11 0.95 -14.05
C LEU A 32 3.58 1.11 -13.68
N HIS A 33 4.46 0.27 -14.22
CA HIS A 33 5.89 0.39 -14.00
C HIS A 33 6.50 1.61 -14.70
N SER A 34 5.87 2.10 -15.78
CA SER A 34 6.32 3.30 -16.50
C SER A 34 5.90 4.63 -15.82
N GLU A 35 4.98 4.57 -14.86
CA GLU A 35 4.57 5.73 -14.07
C GLU A 35 5.75 6.32 -13.26
N ARG A 36 5.60 7.55 -12.77
CA ARG A 36 6.60 8.21 -11.91
C ARG A 36 5.92 8.72 -10.63
N PRO A 37 6.05 8.05 -9.47
CA PRO A 37 6.82 6.81 -9.20
C PRO A 37 6.38 5.61 -10.03
N PRO A 38 7.28 4.64 -10.28
CA PRO A 38 6.86 3.34 -10.77
C PRO A 38 5.92 2.70 -9.75
N ILE A 39 4.95 1.93 -10.22
CA ILE A 39 4.05 1.15 -9.39
C ILE A 39 4.30 -0.32 -9.69
N ASN A 40 4.61 -1.09 -8.64
CA ASN A 40 4.83 -2.53 -8.76
C ASN A 40 3.48 -3.26 -8.73
N THR A 41 3.38 -4.35 -9.50
CA THR A 41 2.10 -5.06 -9.68
C THR A 41 2.23 -6.54 -9.33
N LEU A 42 1.30 -7.04 -8.51
CA LEU A 42 1.06 -8.46 -8.30
C LEU A 42 -0.07 -8.94 -9.22
N ALA A 43 0.31 -9.64 -10.28
CA ALA A 43 -0.60 -10.29 -11.21
C ALA A 43 -1.13 -11.61 -10.64
N LEU A 44 -2.44 -11.69 -10.40
CA LEU A 44 -3.11 -12.91 -9.94
C LEU A 44 -4.10 -13.40 -11.01
N PRO A 45 -3.98 -14.66 -11.49
CA PRO A 45 -4.85 -15.16 -12.56
C PRO A 45 -6.31 -15.30 -12.11
N ASP A 46 -6.54 -15.57 -10.82
CA ASP A 46 -7.86 -15.76 -10.26
C ASP A 46 -8.04 -15.06 -8.90
N LEU A 47 -9.31 -14.89 -8.51
CA LEU A 47 -9.71 -14.30 -7.25
C LEU A 47 -9.46 -15.23 -6.04
N SER A 48 -9.09 -16.49 -6.28
CA SER A 48 -8.86 -17.45 -5.20
C SER A 48 -7.73 -16.96 -4.31
N LYS A 49 -6.69 -16.32 -4.85
CA LYS A 49 -5.53 -15.89 -4.04
C LYS A 49 -5.74 -14.57 -3.30
N ILE A 50 -6.91 -13.93 -3.39
CA ILE A 50 -7.16 -12.62 -2.76
C ILE A 50 -7.16 -12.69 -1.23
N PHE A 51 -7.56 -13.82 -0.65
CA PHE A 51 -7.53 -14.01 0.81
C PHE A 51 -6.11 -13.92 1.40
N LEU A 52 -5.05 -14.03 0.58
CA LEU A 52 -3.67 -13.84 1.01
C LEU A 52 -3.41 -12.40 1.48
N PHE A 53 -4.19 -11.43 1.00
CA PHE A 53 -4.07 -10.02 1.36
C PHE A 53 -5.03 -9.59 2.47
N SER A 54 -6.08 -10.38 2.71
CA SER A 54 -7.01 -10.09 3.79
C SER A 54 -6.24 -10.21 5.11
N LYS A 55 -6.18 -9.11 5.87
CA LYS A 55 -5.59 -9.10 7.21
C LYS A 55 -6.32 -10.18 8.01
N LYS A 56 -5.74 -11.39 8.11
CA LYS A 56 -6.05 -12.28 9.22
C LYS A 56 -5.84 -11.41 10.44
N LYS A 57 -6.87 -11.26 11.28
CA LYS A 57 -6.80 -10.57 12.56
C LYS A 57 -5.69 -11.30 13.35
N GLU A 58 -4.42 -10.95 13.11
CA GLU A 58 -3.37 -11.18 14.08
C GLU A 58 -3.94 -10.47 15.29
N SER A 59 -4.28 -11.25 16.30
CA SER A 59 -4.50 -10.73 17.65
C SER A 59 -3.28 -9.87 17.96
N GLU A 60 -3.37 -8.57 17.69
CA GLU A 60 -2.53 -7.56 18.32
C GLU A 60 -2.73 -7.85 19.81
N SER A 61 -1.78 -8.57 20.39
CA SER A 61 -1.76 -8.96 21.78
C SER A 61 -2.16 -7.77 22.63
N ASP A 62 -3.15 -7.97 23.49
CA ASP A 62 -3.60 -6.95 24.43
C ASP A 62 -2.37 -6.29 25.09
N PRO A 63 -2.23 -4.94 24.99
CA PRO A 63 -1.09 -4.22 25.54
C PRO A 63 -1.02 -4.29 27.09
N THR A 64 -2.00 -4.94 27.73
CA THR A 64 -2.08 -5.15 29.18
C THR A 64 -1.37 -6.43 29.64
N SER A 65 -0.86 -7.26 28.73
CA SER A 65 -0.14 -8.49 29.09
C SER A 65 1.37 -8.23 29.26
N PRO A 66 1.96 -8.37 30.47
CA PRO A 66 3.33 -7.95 30.76
C PRO A 66 4.44 -8.89 30.25
N SER A 67 4.14 -9.82 29.34
CA SER A 67 5.07 -10.92 28.97
C SER A 67 5.52 -10.98 27.51
N SER A 68 5.10 -10.09 26.62
CA SER A 68 5.70 -10.03 25.28
C SER A 68 6.95 -9.15 25.33
N SER A 69 8.14 -9.77 25.34
CA SER A 69 9.41 -9.04 25.17
C SER A 69 9.28 -8.07 24.00
N ILE A 70 9.44 -6.77 24.26
CA ILE A 70 9.37 -5.74 23.23
C ILE A 70 10.57 -6.01 22.30
N GLY A 71 10.30 -6.62 21.12
CA GLY A 71 11.32 -6.89 20.09
C GLY A 71 11.99 -5.61 19.51
N GLY A 72 12.64 -5.70 18.35
CA GLY A 72 13.17 -4.51 17.67
C GLY A 72 12.08 -3.49 17.24
N ILE A 73 12.48 -2.37 16.64
CA ILE A 73 11.56 -1.30 16.20
C ILE A 73 10.55 -1.83 15.16
N PHE A 74 11.05 -2.59 14.19
CA PHE A 74 10.24 -3.30 13.21
C PHE A 74 10.38 -4.81 13.38
N LYS A 75 9.32 -5.55 13.04
CA LYS A 75 9.48 -6.96 12.65
C LYS A 75 10.36 -6.98 11.40
N LYS A 76 11.36 -7.86 11.34
CA LYS A 76 12.35 -7.96 10.24
C LYS A 76 11.73 -7.81 8.84
N ASP A 77 10.63 -8.50 8.59
CA ASP A 77 10.01 -8.53 7.26
C ASP A 77 8.87 -7.52 7.07
N TRP A 78 8.63 -6.60 8.01
CA TRP A 78 7.47 -5.70 7.92
C TRP A 78 7.53 -4.81 6.67
N LEU A 79 8.67 -4.16 6.43
CA LEU A 79 8.90 -3.34 5.24
C LEU A 79 8.85 -4.19 3.96
N LEU A 80 9.55 -5.32 3.96
CA LEU A 80 9.56 -6.24 2.83
C LEU A 80 8.13 -6.70 2.46
N LYS A 81 7.29 -7.01 3.45
CA LYS A 81 5.88 -7.37 3.23
C LYS A 81 5.10 -6.25 2.54
N HIS A 82 5.23 -5.01 3.00
CA HIS A 82 4.55 -3.86 2.40
C HIS A 82 5.05 -3.51 0.99
N ARG A 83 6.29 -3.89 0.64
CA ARG A 83 6.85 -3.70 -0.71
C ARG A 83 6.55 -4.83 -1.69
N THR A 84 6.33 -6.06 -1.19
CA THR A 84 6.29 -7.26 -2.07
C THR A 84 5.06 -8.15 -1.92
N LYS A 85 4.29 -8.03 -0.84
CA LYS A 85 3.20 -8.96 -0.52
C LYS A 85 1.86 -8.30 -0.23
N ILE A 86 1.85 -7.08 0.29
CA ILE A 86 0.64 -6.38 0.71
C ILE A 86 0.35 -5.26 -0.29
N PRO A 87 -0.53 -5.47 -1.28
CA PRO A 87 -0.89 -4.42 -2.21
C PRO A 87 -1.72 -3.34 -1.51
N ALA A 88 -1.47 -2.08 -1.85
CA ALA A 88 -2.25 -0.93 -1.40
C ALA A 88 -3.61 -0.85 -2.11
N VAL A 89 -3.69 -1.36 -3.35
CA VAL A 89 -4.87 -1.27 -4.22
C VAL A 89 -5.03 -2.58 -4.98
N LEU A 90 -6.28 -3.03 -5.15
CA LEU A 90 -6.64 -4.23 -5.89
C LEU A 90 -7.57 -3.90 -7.05
N ALA A 91 -7.15 -4.25 -8.27
CA ALA A 91 -7.95 -4.16 -9.48
C ALA A 91 -8.58 -5.53 -9.79
N ALA A 92 -9.90 -5.58 -9.93
CA ALA A 92 -10.62 -6.78 -10.33
C ALA A 92 -11.07 -6.65 -11.79
N LEU A 93 -10.40 -7.38 -12.68
CA LEU A 93 -10.61 -7.37 -14.12
C LEU A 93 -11.65 -8.43 -14.50
N PHE A 94 -12.64 -8.03 -15.29
CA PHE A 94 -13.68 -8.92 -15.79
C PHE A 94 -13.79 -8.85 -17.31
N HIS A 95 -14.01 -10.01 -17.94
CA HIS A 95 -14.53 -10.02 -19.30
C HIS A 95 -15.95 -9.45 -19.30
N SER A 96 -16.29 -8.76 -20.38
CA SER A 96 -17.61 -8.14 -20.53
C SER A 96 -18.75 -9.13 -20.28
N GLU A 97 -18.63 -10.34 -20.81
CA GLU A 97 -19.58 -11.43 -20.68
C GLU A 97 -19.91 -11.77 -19.21
N HIS A 98 -18.92 -11.66 -18.31
CA HIS A 98 -19.11 -11.90 -16.87
C HIS A 98 -19.77 -10.73 -16.14
N VAL A 99 -19.68 -9.52 -16.68
CA VAL A 99 -20.39 -8.33 -16.17
C VAL A 99 -21.83 -8.31 -16.70
N PHE A 100 -22.07 -8.91 -17.87
CA PHE A 100 -23.37 -9.01 -18.54
C PHE A 100 -24.23 -10.22 -18.15
N GLY A 101 -23.63 -11.22 -17.50
CA GLY A 101 -24.31 -12.42 -17.01
C GLY A 101 -25.13 -12.21 -15.74
N ASP A 102 -25.45 -13.31 -15.05
CA ASP A 102 -26.22 -13.29 -13.81
C ASP A 102 -25.54 -12.41 -12.73
N PRO A 103 -26.25 -11.40 -12.18
CA PRO A 103 -25.73 -10.55 -11.11
C PRO A 103 -25.14 -11.30 -9.92
N VAL A 104 -25.67 -12.49 -9.60
CA VAL A 104 -25.21 -13.32 -8.49
C VAL A 104 -23.77 -13.83 -8.70
N GLN A 105 -23.37 -14.12 -9.94
CA GLN A 105 -22.06 -14.70 -10.26
C GLN A 105 -20.92 -13.70 -10.06
N TRP A 106 -21.11 -12.43 -10.41
CA TRP A 106 -20.11 -11.41 -10.14
C TRP A 106 -20.19 -10.88 -8.70
N LEU A 107 -21.36 -10.88 -8.06
CA LEU A 107 -21.51 -10.57 -6.64
C LEU A 107 -20.69 -11.51 -5.76
N GLN A 108 -20.72 -12.82 -6.03
CA GLN A 108 -19.90 -13.80 -5.30
C GLN A 108 -18.40 -13.52 -5.46
N LYS A 109 -18.00 -13.02 -6.64
CA LYS A 109 -16.62 -12.61 -6.93
C LYS A 109 -16.22 -11.32 -6.20
N CYS A 110 -17.09 -10.32 -6.14
CA CYS A 110 -16.84 -9.05 -5.45
C CYS A 110 -16.93 -9.15 -3.92
N SER A 111 -17.78 -10.03 -3.37
CA SER A 111 -17.97 -10.22 -1.92
C SER A 111 -16.68 -10.63 -1.17
N SER A 112 -15.72 -11.20 -1.90
CA SER A 112 -14.43 -11.66 -1.38
C SER A 112 -13.38 -10.54 -1.32
N CYS A 113 -13.67 -9.37 -1.89
CA CYS A 113 -12.78 -8.22 -1.99
C CYS A 113 -13.44 -7.07 -1.21
N LYS A 114 -12.80 -6.52 -0.16
CA LYS A 114 -13.45 -5.49 0.68
C LYS A 114 -12.68 -4.18 0.85
N GLU A 115 -11.47 -4.02 0.32
CA GLU A 115 -10.74 -2.76 0.48
C GLU A 115 -10.02 -2.36 -0.84
N HIS A 116 -10.24 -1.10 -1.26
CA HIS A 116 -9.58 -0.37 -2.36
C HIS A 116 -9.65 -1.04 -3.74
N GLN A 117 -10.86 -1.07 -4.31
CA GLN A 117 -11.17 -1.71 -5.57
C GLN A 117 -11.21 -0.76 -6.76
N ILE A 118 -10.84 -1.31 -7.92
CA ILE A 118 -11.14 -0.76 -9.25
C ILE A 118 -11.79 -1.90 -10.08
N GLY A 119 -12.92 -1.63 -10.74
CA GLY A 119 -13.67 -2.61 -11.53
C GLY A 119 -13.50 -2.39 -13.04
N TYR A 120 -13.44 -3.46 -13.85
CA TYR A 120 -13.14 -3.31 -15.29
C TYR A 120 -13.89 -4.27 -16.20
N CYS A 121 -14.04 -3.84 -17.47
CA CYS A 121 -14.65 -4.58 -18.56
C CYS A 121 -13.76 -4.51 -19.82
N SER A 122 -13.48 -5.66 -20.47
CA SER A 122 -12.47 -5.84 -21.53
C SER A 122 -12.97 -5.73 -22.99
N ARG A 123 -14.19 -5.27 -23.28
CA ARG A 123 -14.69 -5.16 -24.68
C ARG A 123 -15.38 -3.83 -24.96
N PRO A 124 -15.41 -3.37 -26.23
CA PRO A 124 -16.13 -2.16 -26.63
C PRO A 124 -17.61 -2.29 -26.26
N LEU A 125 -18.09 -1.22 -25.65
CA LEU A 125 -19.31 -1.22 -24.85
C LEU A 125 -20.41 -0.42 -25.55
N GLU A 126 -20.84 -0.92 -26.71
CA GLU A 126 -21.97 -0.34 -27.46
C GLU A 126 -23.34 -0.57 -26.78
N PHE A 127 -23.40 -1.31 -25.66
CA PHE A 127 -24.66 -1.73 -25.03
C PHE A 127 -24.71 -1.60 -23.49
N LEU A 128 -23.88 -0.76 -22.86
CA LEU A 128 -24.10 -0.50 -21.43
C LEU A 128 -25.26 0.46 -21.23
N CYS A 129 -26.35 -0.08 -20.71
CA CYS A 129 -27.35 0.72 -20.03
C CYS A 129 -26.69 1.33 -18.77
N GLU A 130 -26.73 2.66 -18.68
CA GLU A 130 -26.17 3.46 -17.57
C GLU A 130 -26.61 2.92 -16.20
N ASP A 131 -27.84 2.42 -16.09
CA ASP A 131 -28.40 1.79 -14.89
C ASP A 131 -27.60 0.57 -14.40
N ARG A 132 -26.99 -0.20 -15.31
CA ARG A 132 -26.18 -1.37 -14.95
C ARG A 132 -24.82 -0.96 -14.39
N MET A 133 -24.23 0.10 -14.93
CA MET A 133 -23.01 0.69 -14.36
C MET A 133 -23.30 1.24 -12.96
N ILE A 134 -24.38 2.01 -12.80
CA ILE A 134 -24.82 2.51 -11.49
C ILE A 134 -25.03 1.36 -10.50
N ALA A 135 -25.65 0.26 -10.93
CA ALA A 135 -25.84 -0.93 -10.12
C ALA A 135 -24.52 -1.59 -9.70
N LEU A 136 -23.50 -1.59 -10.58
CA LEU A 136 -22.15 -2.08 -10.31
C LEU A 136 -21.44 -1.20 -9.28
N HIS A 137 -21.40 0.12 -9.49
CA HIS A 137 -20.75 1.08 -8.58
C HIS A 137 -21.32 1.00 -7.17
N LYS A 138 -22.66 1.04 -7.04
CA LYS A 138 -23.34 0.99 -5.73
C LYS A 138 -23.06 -0.29 -4.96
N ARG A 139 -22.83 -1.40 -5.66
CA ARG A 139 -22.63 -2.73 -5.05
C ARG A 139 -21.16 -3.08 -4.82
N ALA A 140 -20.26 -2.58 -5.66
CA ALA A 140 -18.82 -2.72 -5.46
C ALA A 140 -18.26 -1.76 -4.40
N GLU A 141 -19.05 -0.76 -3.99
CA GLU A 141 -18.60 0.34 -3.12
C GLU A 141 -17.42 1.10 -3.75
N VAL A 142 -17.39 1.17 -5.09
CA VAL A 142 -16.35 1.82 -5.88
C VAL A 142 -16.92 3.04 -6.58
N ASP A 143 -16.26 4.19 -6.41
CA ASP A 143 -16.58 5.43 -7.11
C ASP A 143 -16.54 5.23 -8.63
N SER A 144 -17.42 5.92 -9.37
CA SER A 144 -17.50 5.79 -10.82
C SER A 144 -16.22 6.17 -11.54
N LYS A 145 -15.40 7.05 -10.96
CA LYS A 145 -14.07 7.39 -11.50
C LYS A 145 -13.08 6.23 -11.49
N TYR A 146 -13.30 5.22 -10.64
CA TYR A 146 -12.47 4.01 -10.52
C TYR A 146 -13.10 2.81 -11.23
N VAL A 147 -13.85 3.04 -12.30
CA VAL A 147 -14.23 1.97 -13.23
C VAL A 147 -13.74 2.36 -14.60
N VAL A 148 -12.95 1.47 -15.20
CA VAL A 148 -12.30 1.72 -16.48
C VAL A 148 -12.68 0.61 -17.44
N VAL A 149 -13.05 1.02 -18.64
CA VAL A 149 -13.40 0.13 -19.74
C VAL A 149 -12.21 0.04 -20.69
N PHE A 150 -11.84 -1.18 -21.06
CA PHE A 150 -10.83 -1.44 -22.06
C PHE A 150 -11.49 -1.83 -23.37
N ASN A 151 -11.15 -1.09 -24.42
CA ASN A 151 -11.44 -1.47 -25.78
C ASN A 151 -10.16 -1.99 -26.43
N PRO A 152 -9.95 -3.32 -26.53
CA PRO A 152 -8.73 -3.87 -27.11
C PRO A 152 -8.62 -3.63 -28.62
N ASN A 153 -9.72 -3.29 -29.29
CA ASN A 153 -9.75 -3.07 -30.73
C ASN A 153 -9.23 -1.69 -31.13
N ASP A 154 -9.27 -0.72 -30.22
CA ASP A 154 -8.76 0.63 -30.44
C ASP A 154 -7.51 0.86 -29.58
N THR A 155 -6.35 0.92 -30.24
CA THR A 155 -5.05 1.11 -29.57
C THR A 155 -4.95 2.47 -28.86
N SER A 156 -5.63 3.50 -29.37
CA SER A 156 -5.60 4.84 -28.79
C SER A 156 -6.46 4.93 -27.54
N GLU A 157 -7.69 4.40 -27.58
CA GLU A 157 -8.56 4.29 -26.42
C GLU A 157 -7.96 3.38 -25.35
N LEU A 158 -7.35 2.26 -25.73
CA LEU A 158 -6.66 1.36 -24.82
C LEU A 158 -5.56 2.08 -24.04
N LYS A 159 -4.69 2.84 -24.73
CA LYS A 159 -3.63 3.63 -24.08
C LYS A 159 -4.22 4.68 -23.13
N GLN A 160 -5.28 5.36 -23.52
CA GLN A 160 -5.95 6.35 -22.67
C GLN A 160 -6.55 5.69 -21.42
N SER A 161 -7.22 4.55 -21.56
CA SER A 161 -7.77 3.77 -20.44
C SER A 161 -6.67 3.26 -19.51
N LEU A 162 -5.53 2.81 -20.06
CA LEU A 162 -4.36 2.39 -19.27
C LEU A 162 -3.74 3.56 -18.48
N SER A 163 -3.67 4.76 -19.07
CA SER A 163 -3.20 5.96 -18.36
C SER A 163 -4.16 6.39 -17.24
N ARG A 164 -5.48 6.42 -17.52
CA ARG A 164 -6.51 6.69 -16.50
C ARG A 164 -6.43 5.70 -15.35
N LEU A 165 -6.17 4.44 -15.69
CA LEU A 165 -5.93 3.39 -14.72
C LEU A 165 -4.70 3.68 -13.84
N GLY A 166 -3.55 4.04 -14.42
CA GLY A 166 -2.36 4.43 -13.67
C GLY A 166 -2.64 5.54 -12.65
N CYS A 167 -3.35 6.58 -13.08
CA CYS A 167 -3.78 7.68 -12.20
C CYS A 167 -4.67 7.19 -11.03
N ALA A 168 -5.65 6.33 -11.32
CA ALA A 168 -6.54 5.77 -10.31
C ALA A 168 -5.78 4.94 -9.26
N PHE A 169 -4.83 4.11 -9.69
CA PHE A 169 -3.97 3.34 -8.79
C PHE A 169 -3.12 4.23 -7.89
N ALA A 170 -2.51 5.29 -8.45
CA ALA A 170 -1.71 6.23 -7.68
C ALA A 170 -2.55 6.95 -6.61
N GLU A 171 -3.73 7.45 -6.98
CA GLU A 171 -4.64 8.15 -6.05
C GLU A 171 -5.12 7.24 -4.92
N LEU A 172 -5.56 6.03 -5.25
CA LEU A 172 -6.04 5.06 -4.26
C LEU A 172 -4.92 4.57 -3.35
N ALA A 173 -3.70 4.40 -3.87
CA ALA A 173 -2.56 4.02 -3.05
C ALA A 173 -2.19 5.11 -2.05
N ILE A 174 -2.19 6.39 -2.47
CA ILE A 174 -1.96 7.52 -1.56
C ILE A 174 -3.00 7.53 -0.44
N THR A 175 -4.27 7.29 -0.79
CA THR A 175 -5.37 7.21 0.18
C THR A 175 -5.16 6.06 1.18
N TYR A 176 -4.83 4.86 0.69
CA TYR A 176 -4.56 3.70 1.54
C TYR A 176 -3.46 3.99 2.57
N TYR A 177 -2.30 4.49 2.13
CA TYR A 177 -1.17 4.76 3.03
C TYR A 177 -1.46 5.93 3.98
N ARG A 178 -2.23 6.93 3.55
CA ARG A 178 -2.69 8.02 4.42
C ARG A 178 -3.53 7.48 5.56
N ASP A 179 -4.48 6.61 5.24
CA ASP A 179 -5.43 6.08 6.20
C ASP A 179 -4.75 5.10 7.17
N GLU A 180 -3.84 4.25 6.69
CA GLU A 180 -2.98 3.40 7.55
C GLU A 180 -2.08 4.24 8.46
N GLY A 181 -1.49 5.32 7.95
CA GLY A 181 -0.74 6.29 8.75
C GLY A 181 -1.61 6.95 9.82
N HIS A 182 -2.81 7.40 9.46
CA HIS A 182 -3.75 8.04 10.39
C HIS A 182 -4.16 7.09 11.53
N ARG A 183 -4.48 5.82 11.22
CA ARG A 183 -4.82 4.78 12.23
C ARG A 183 -3.73 4.66 13.30
N ILE A 184 -2.46 4.77 12.92
CA ILE A 184 -1.33 4.71 13.86
C ILE A 184 -1.18 6.04 14.63
N LYS A 185 -1.27 7.19 13.95
CA LYS A 185 -1.21 8.52 14.61
C LYS A 185 -2.26 8.65 15.72
N THR A 186 -3.48 8.15 15.51
CA THR A 186 -4.52 8.15 16.54
C THR A 186 -4.09 7.40 17.80
N ARG A 187 -3.30 6.32 17.68
CA ARG A 187 -2.77 5.56 18.81
C ARG A 187 -1.68 6.32 19.57
N ILE A 188 -0.83 7.05 18.86
CA ILE A 188 0.18 7.94 19.45
C ILE A 188 -0.51 9.05 20.26
N ASN A 189 -1.45 9.76 19.65
CA ASN A 189 -2.10 10.93 20.25
C ASN A 189 -2.93 10.60 21.49
N LYS A 190 -3.61 9.44 21.49
CA LYS A 190 -4.42 9.02 22.64
C LYS A 190 -3.57 8.58 23.85
N LYS A 191 -2.22 8.59 23.75
CA LYS A 191 -1.29 8.05 24.76
C LYS A 191 -1.71 6.67 25.28
N ILE A 192 -2.41 5.87 24.44
CA ILE A 192 -2.88 4.52 24.80
C ILE A 192 -1.70 3.64 25.17
N THR A 193 -0.53 3.98 24.65
CA THR A 193 0.70 3.23 24.86
C THR A 193 1.59 3.96 25.85
N SER A 194 1.71 3.42 27.06
CA SER A 194 2.58 3.93 28.14
C SER A 194 4.07 3.69 27.89
N SER A 195 4.42 2.86 26.90
CA SER A 195 5.79 2.52 26.56
C SER A 195 6.37 3.48 25.52
N ILE A 196 7.48 4.13 25.88
CA ILE A 196 8.24 5.01 24.99
C ILE A 196 8.83 4.27 23.79
N GLU A 197 9.20 2.99 23.97
CA GLU A 197 9.69 2.13 22.89
C GLU A 197 8.62 1.91 21.82
N LEU A 198 7.38 1.68 22.24
CA LEU A 198 6.25 1.54 21.31
C LEU A 198 5.89 2.86 20.62
N ASN A 199 6.09 4.00 21.29
CA ASN A 199 5.92 5.32 20.66
C ASN A 199 6.92 5.49 19.50
N ILE A 200 8.20 5.22 19.74
CA ILE A 200 9.26 5.24 18.71
C ILE A 200 8.87 4.35 17.52
N ARG A 201 8.40 3.12 17.78
CA ARG A 201 7.92 2.21 16.72
C ARG A 201 6.81 2.79 15.89
N TYR A 202 5.83 3.43 16.53
CA TYR A 202 4.71 4.02 15.81
C TYR A 202 5.12 5.23 14.98
N CYS A 203 6.03 6.07 15.48
CA CYS A 203 6.61 7.15 14.67
C CYS A 203 7.27 6.59 13.41
N PHE A 204 8.14 5.60 13.54
CA PHE A 204 8.77 4.95 12.37
C PHE A 204 7.76 4.34 11.38
N LYS A 205 6.68 3.70 11.85
CA LYS A 205 5.63 3.19 10.96
C LYS A 205 4.89 4.30 10.21
N VAL A 206 4.54 5.39 10.91
CA VAL A 206 3.88 6.54 10.28
C VAL A 206 4.79 7.17 9.24
N THR A 207 6.08 7.27 9.54
CA THR A 207 7.08 7.78 8.62
C THR A 207 7.13 6.98 7.32
N VAL A 208 7.24 5.65 7.41
CA VAL A 208 7.27 4.79 6.21
C VAL A 208 6.02 4.98 5.36
N TYR A 209 4.84 5.12 5.97
CA TYR A 209 3.61 5.41 5.23
C TYR A 209 3.58 6.82 4.62
N ALA A 210 4.31 7.78 5.17
CA ALA A 210 4.53 9.08 4.53
C ALA A 210 5.50 8.96 3.34
N GLU A 211 6.54 8.14 3.43
CA GLU A 211 7.45 7.86 2.31
C GLU A 211 6.75 7.19 1.13
N PHE A 212 5.87 6.21 1.37
CA PHE A 212 5.03 5.61 0.33
C PHE A 212 4.16 6.65 -0.40
N ARG A 213 3.77 7.73 0.29
CA ARG A 213 3.02 8.86 -0.28
C ARG A 213 3.92 9.95 -0.88
N ARG A 214 5.25 9.83 -0.73
CA ARG A 214 6.23 10.87 -1.06
C ARG A 214 6.02 12.18 -0.30
N ASP A 215 5.42 12.08 0.89
CA ASP A 215 5.24 13.20 1.81
C ASP A 215 6.49 13.32 2.70
N TRP A 216 7.57 13.85 2.10
CA TRP A 216 8.89 13.93 2.75
C TRP A 216 8.89 14.85 3.96
N VAL A 217 8.03 15.87 3.96
CA VAL A 217 7.89 16.81 5.07
C VAL A 217 7.33 16.09 6.29
N GLU A 218 6.23 15.33 6.13
CA GLU A 218 5.69 14.54 7.23
C GLU A 218 6.64 13.41 7.64
N ALA A 219 7.29 12.75 6.68
CA ALA A 219 8.24 11.69 6.95
C ALA A 219 9.40 12.19 7.82
N LEU A 220 10.01 13.32 7.45
CA LEU A 220 11.11 13.93 8.17
C LEU A 220 10.70 14.33 9.59
N ARG A 221 9.55 14.98 9.74
CA ARG A 221 9.04 15.40 11.06
C ARG A 221 8.92 14.23 12.03
N PHE A 222 8.34 13.12 11.58
CA PHE A 222 8.21 11.93 12.44
C PHE A 222 9.52 11.16 12.64
N TYR A 223 10.46 11.22 11.69
CA TYR A 223 11.81 10.73 11.92
C TYR A 223 12.50 11.54 13.03
N GLU A 224 12.49 12.86 12.94
CA GLU A 224 13.08 13.76 13.94
C GLU A 224 12.49 13.50 15.33
N ASP A 225 11.16 13.44 15.44
CA ASP A 225 10.45 13.11 16.69
C ASP A 225 10.92 11.77 17.27
N ALA A 226 11.03 10.73 16.43
CA ALA A 226 11.50 9.40 16.85
C ALA A 226 12.96 9.42 17.32
N TYR A 227 13.83 10.15 16.60
CA TYR A 227 15.25 10.26 16.93
C TYR A 227 15.50 11.06 18.19
N HIS A 228 14.79 12.17 18.40
CA HIS A 228 14.85 12.93 19.64
C HIS A 228 14.47 12.04 20.83
N THR A 229 13.35 11.33 20.72
CA THR A 229 12.89 10.40 21.75
C THR A 229 13.91 9.29 22.02
N LEU A 230 14.52 8.72 20.97
CA LEU A 230 15.52 7.67 21.12
C LEU A 230 16.80 8.19 21.80
N ARG A 231 17.27 9.39 21.44
CA ARG A 231 18.45 10.01 22.06
C ARG A 231 18.23 10.30 23.53
N GLU A 232 17.04 10.74 23.93
CA GLU A 232 16.69 10.95 25.34
C GLU A 232 16.79 9.64 26.13
N ILE A 233 16.33 8.52 25.58
CA ILE A 233 16.44 7.20 26.23
C ILE A 233 17.91 6.75 26.34
N VAL A 234 18.68 6.88 25.25
CA VAL A 234 20.09 6.46 25.20
C VAL A 234 20.95 7.32 26.12
N GLY A 235 20.73 8.64 26.14
CA GLY A 235 21.47 9.59 26.97
C GLY A 235 21.20 9.44 28.47
N VAL A 236 20.03 8.93 28.84
CA VAL A 236 19.64 8.66 30.24
C VAL A 236 20.00 7.22 30.67
N SER A 237 20.13 6.28 29.73
CA SER A 237 20.36 4.86 30.02
C SER A 237 21.77 4.40 29.61
N THR A 238 22.67 4.23 30.57
CA THR A 238 23.99 3.58 30.38
C THR A 238 23.90 2.06 30.15
N ARG A 239 22.70 1.49 30.06
CA ARG A 239 22.45 0.07 29.82
C ARG A 239 21.28 -0.13 28.88
N LEU A 240 21.49 0.13 27.60
CA LEU A 240 20.59 -0.43 26.59
C LEU A 240 20.80 -1.95 26.56
N PRO A 241 19.73 -2.76 26.63
CA PRO A 241 19.86 -4.17 26.29
C PRO A 241 20.37 -4.26 24.85
N ALA A 242 21.35 -5.14 24.59
CA ALA A 242 22.04 -5.32 23.31
C ALA A 242 21.14 -5.50 22.06
N LYS A 243 19.82 -5.64 22.27
CA LYS A 243 18.78 -5.74 21.24
C LYS A 243 18.36 -4.38 20.65
N PHE A 244 18.74 -3.26 21.27
CA PHE A 244 18.51 -1.89 20.78
C PHE A 244 19.67 -1.35 19.92
N CYS A 245 20.65 -2.18 19.56
CA CYS A 245 21.57 -1.89 18.45
C CYS A 245 20.82 -1.93 17.10
N CYS A 246 19.76 -1.14 16.95
CA CYS A 246 19.37 -0.63 15.65
C CYS A 246 20.47 0.34 15.25
N SER A 247 21.36 -0.16 14.40
CA SER A 247 22.53 0.50 13.86
C SER A 247 22.34 2.00 13.68
N GLU A 248 23.23 2.76 14.31
CA GLU A 248 23.50 4.18 14.06
C GLU A 248 23.63 4.53 12.58
N THR A 249 23.85 3.54 11.70
CA THR A 249 24.11 3.69 10.27
C THR A 249 22.90 3.50 9.37
N ALA A 250 21.77 2.98 9.86
CA ALA A 250 20.49 3.12 9.15
C ALA A 250 20.01 4.60 9.18
N MET A 251 20.60 5.42 10.07
CA MET A 251 20.24 6.81 10.32
C MET A 251 20.63 7.80 9.21
N CYS A 252 21.49 7.43 8.26
CA CYS A 252 21.93 8.38 7.22
C CYS A 252 21.25 8.17 5.86
N THR A 253 20.79 6.97 5.50
CA THR A 253 20.49 6.69 4.08
C THR A 253 19.20 7.34 3.58
N PHE A 254 18.19 7.56 4.44
CA PHE A 254 16.95 8.24 4.01
C PHE A 254 17.08 9.77 3.94
N LEU A 255 17.80 10.38 4.88
CA LEU A 255 18.10 11.81 4.87
C LEU A 255 19.14 12.17 3.79
N SER A 256 20.10 11.29 3.51
CA SER A 256 21.09 11.50 2.44
C SER A 256 20.53 11.28 1.03
N LEU A 257 19.52 10.43 0.82
CA LEU A 257 18.91 10.25 -0.51
C LEU A 257 17.92 11.38 -0.87
N VAL A 258 17.21 11.94 0.12
CA VAL A 258 16.26 13.05 -0.13
C VAL A 258 16.99 14.39 -0.29
N LEU A 259 18.23 14.53 0.21
CA LEU A 259 19.05 15.73 0.00
C LEU A 259 19.98 15.67 -1.23
N TYR A 260 20.01 14.57 -1.99
CA TYR A 260 20.89 14.42 -3.17
C TYR A 260 20.14 14.29 -4.52
N GLN A 261 18.91 14.79 -4.59
CA GLN A 261 18.19 15.06 -5.86
C GLN A 261 17.69 16.52 -5.91
N GLY A 262 18.53 17.44 -5.43
CA GLY A 262 18.46 18.86 -5.78
C GLY A 262 19.72 19.21 -6.56
N ASP A 263 19.52 19.62 -7.81
CA ASP A 263 20.48 20.08 -8.83
C ASP A 263 21.31 19.02 -9.59
N GLY A 264 20.95 18.87 -10.86
CA GLY A 264 21.60 18.06 -11.89
C GLY A 264 20.70 17.90 -13.12
#